data_AF-A0A923I120-F1
#
_entry.id   AF-A0A923I120-F1
#
_cell.length_a   1.000
_cell.length_b   1.000
_cell.length_c   1.000
_cell.angle_alpha   90.00
_cell.angle_beta   90.00
_cell.angle_gamma   90.00
#
_symmetry.space_group_name_H-M   'P 1'
#
loop_
_entity.id
_entity.type
_entity.pdbx_description
1 polymer ?
#
loop_
_entity_poly.entity_id
_entity_poly.type
_entity_poly.pdbx_seq_one_letter_code
_entity_poly.pdbx_strand_id
1 'polypeptide(L)'
;MEKKKVIELIQEKVKAASFDDKGIAIIPMNDINDGNVIVDVLEDLKKDSTFEFDFDLDKMSLKVYNPLDDMEGFKERHTSPQKCK
;
A
#
# COMPACT_ATOMS: atom_id res chain seq x y z
N MET A 1 -12.97 18.53 -3.00
CA MET A 1 -12.84 17.40 -3.96
C MET A 1 -13.97 16.42 -3.68
N GLU A 2 -14.48 15.72 -4.68
CA GLU A 2 -15.46 14.65 -4.48
C GLU A 2 -14.76 13.36 -4.00
N LYS A 3 -15.36 12.65 -3.03
CA LYS A 3 -14.84 11.39 -2.45
C LYS A 3 -14.42 10.37 -3.52
N LYS A 4 -15.21 10.23 -4.59
CA LYS A 4 -14.91 9.33 -5.72
C LYS A 4 -13.56 9.62 -6.40
N LYS A 5 -13.25 10.88 -6.66
CA LYS A 5 -11.97 11.26 -7.27
C LYS A 5 -10.77 10.90 -6.39
N VAL A 6 -10.93 11.02 -5.08
CA VAL A 6 -9.88 10.66 -4.12
C VAL A 6 -9.66 9.15 -4.10
N ILE A 7 -10.74 8.35 -4.14
CA ILE A 7 -10.66 6.89 -4.25
C ILE A 7 -9.88 6.48 -5.50
N GLU A 8 -10.26 6.99 -6.67
CA GLU A 8 -9.59 6.65 -7.95
C GLU A 8 -8.11 7.03 -7.90
N LEU A 9 -7.78 8.21 -7.39
CA LEU A 9 -6.41 8.70 -7.29
C LEU A 9 -5.57 7.83 -6.33
N ILE A 10 -6.12 7.45 -5.17
CA ILE A 10 -5.44 6.54 -4.24
C ILE A 10 -5.24 5.18 -4.89
N GLN A 11 -6.26 4.61 -5.55
CA GLN A 11 -6.14 3.33 -6.24
C GLN A 11 -5.11 3.34 -7.37
N GLU A 12 -5.07 4.40 -8.19
CA GLU A 12 -4.03 4.56 -9.21
C GLU A 12 -2.64 4.65 -8.58
N LYS A 13 -2.47 5.46 -7.53
CA LYS A 13 -1.19 5.56 -6.83
C LYS A 13 -0.78 4.26 -6.17
N VAL A 14 -1.71 3.50 -5.58
CA VAL A 14 -1.46 2.18 -4.98
C VAL A 14 -1.03 1.18 -6.04
N LYS A 15 -1.68 1.16 -7.21
CA LYS A 15 -1.29 0.30 -8.34
C LYS A 15 0.05 0.68 -8.96
N ALA A 16 0.35 1.98 -9.01
CA ALA A 16 1.61 2.50 -9.50
C ALA A 16 2.72 2.46 -8.43
N ALA A 17 2.38 2.18 -7.17
CA ALA A 17 3.35 2.17 -6.09
C ALA A 17 4.24 0.94 -6.20
N SER A 18 5.54 1.15 -6.06
CA SER A 18 6.49 0.07 -5.87
C SER A 18 6.47 -0.34 -4.41
N PHE A 19 6.05 -1.58 -4.15
CA PHE A 19 6.15 -2.18 -2.84
C PHE A 19 7.59 -2.65 -2.62
N ASP A 20 8.16 -2.37 -1.45
CA ASP A 20 9.46 -2.89 -1.02
C ASP A 20 9.39 -4.41 -0.76
N ASP A 21 10.55 -5.05 -0.54
CA ASP A 21 10.71 -6.49 -0.19
C ASP A 21 9.85 -6.97 1.02
N LYS A 22 9.24 -6.04 1.75
CA LYS A 22 8.34 -6.27 2.89
C LYS A 22 6.86 -6.09 2.55
N GLY A 23 6.52 -5.89 1.27
CA GLY A 23 5.17 -5.56 0.83
C GLY A 23 4.70 -4.19 1.30
N ILE A 24 5.60 -3.23 1.54
CA ILE A 24 5.26 -1.88 2.03
C ILE A 24 5.49 -0.86 0.91
N ALA A 25 4.48 -0.05 0.61
CA ALA A 25 4.58 1.09 -0.30
C ALA A 25 4.33 2.39 0.45
N ILE A 26 5.12 3.44 0.16
CA ILE A 26 4.92 4.78 0.73
C ILE A 26 4.55 5.73 -0.39
N ILE A 27 3.35 6.29 -0.30
CA ILE A 27 2.74 7.13 -1.33
C ILE A 27 2.58 8.55 -0.77
N PRO A 28 3.21 9.57 -1.37
CA PRO A 28 2.99 10.95 -0.97
C PRO A 28 1.59 11.42 -1.41
N MET A 29 0.85 12.01 -0.47
CA MET A 29 -0.51 12.53 -0.64
C MET A 29 -0.58 14.05 -0.66
N ASN A 30 0.53 14.72 -0.97
CA ASN A 30 0.58 16.19 -1.12
C ASN A 30 -0.43 16.75 -2.13
N ASP A 31 -0.92 15.94 -3.07
CA ASP A 31 -1.96 16.32 -4.02
C ASP A 31 -3.34 16.53 -3.38
N ILE A 32 -3.58 15.96 -2.19
CA ILE A 32 -4.86 16.01 -1.49
C ILE A 32 -4.71 16.91 -0.26
N ASN A 33 -5.34 18.08 -0.31
CA ASN A 33 -5.23 19.09 0.74
C ASN A 33 -6.19 18.84 1.93
N ASP A 34 -6.98 17.76 1.89
CA ASP A 34 -8.03 17.47 2.87
C ASP A 34 -7.82 16.08 3.49
N GLY A 35 -7.10 16.06 4.62
CA GLY A 35 -6.75 14.82 5.33
C GLY A 35 -7.96 14.04 5.84
N ASN A 36 -9.07 14.71 6.16
CA ASN A 36 -10.29 14.04 6.63
C ASN A 36 -10.92 13.21 5.51
N VAL A 37 -10.93 13.71 4.28
CA VAL A 37 -11.43 12.95 3.12
C VAL A 37 -10.57 11.72 2.85
N ILE A 38 -9.25 11.83 3.05
CA ILE A 38 -8.33 10.70 2.89
C ILE A 38 -8.65 9.61 3.91
N VAL A 39 -8.77 9.95 5.19
CA VAL A 39 -9.08 8.99 6.26
C VAL A 39 -10.41 8.26 5.99
N ASP A 40 -11.46 9.00 5.64
CA ASP A 40 -12.77 8.42 5.32
C ASP A 40 -12.74 7.48 4.10
N VAL A 41 -11.94 7.80 3.09
CA VAL A 41 -11.73 6.93 1.91
C VAL A 41 -10.92 5.69 2.27
N LEU A 42 -9.87 5.83 3.08
CA LEU A 42 -9.04 4.70 3.49
C LEU A 42 -9.82 3.71 4.36
N GLU A 43 -10.70 4.18 5.25
CA GLU A 43 -11.58 3.31 6.02
C GLU A 43 -12.53 2.50 5.14
N ASP A 44 -13.00 3.08 4.04
CA ASP A 44 -13.84 2.39 3.05
C ASP A 44 -13.02 1.36 2.27
N LEU A 45 -11.84 1.74 1.79
CA LEU A 45 -10.93 0.85 1.06
C LEU A 45 -10.42 -0.33 1.92
N LYS A 46 -10.20 -0.13 3.23
CA LYS A 46 -9.84 -1.20 4.18
C LYS A 46 -10.93 -2.26 4.31
N LYS A 47 -12.21 -1.90 4.13
CA LYS A 47 -13.33 -2.86 4.23
C LYS A 47 -13.45 -3.73 2.99
N ASP A 48 -13.11 -3.17 1.83
CA ASP A 48 -13.26 -3.83 0.53
C ASP A 48 -11.95 -4.50 0.04
N SER A 49 -10.84 -4.30 0.74
CA SER A 49 -9.52 -4.75 0.30
C SER A 49 -8.70 -5.39 1.42
N THR A 50 -7.82 -6.33 1.05
CA THR A 50 -6.85 -6.98 1.95
C THR A 50 -5.64 -6.11 2.27
N PHE A 51 -5.51 -4.94 1.66
CA PHE A 51 -4.42 -4.00 1.96
C PHE A 51 -4.68 -3.27 3.27
N GLU A 52 -3.63 -3.12 4.09
CA GLU A 52 -3.68 -2.19 5.23
C GLU A 52 -3.14 -0.83 4.82
N PHE A 53 -3.81 0.21 5.31
CA PHE A 53 -3.48 1.60 4.98
C PHE A 53 -3.18 2.38 6.27
N ASP A 54 -2.02 3.03 6.33
CA ASP A 54 -1.60 3.86 7.45
C ASP A 54 -1.29 5.27 6.93
N PHE A 55 -2.12 6.24 7.31
CA PHE A 55 -1.99 7.61 6.83
C PHE A 55 -1.33 8.49 7.87
N ASP A 56 -0.20 9.08 7.49
CA ASP A 56 0.57 10.00 8.30
C ASP A 56 0.17 11.43 7.93
N LEU A 57 -0.62 12.07 8.81
CA LEU A 57 -1.10 13.44 8.66
C LEU A 57 0.02 14.48 8.75
N ASP A 58 1.08 14.20 9.51
CA ASP A 58 2.21 15.11 9.70
C ASP A 58 3.05 15.21 8.42
N LYS A 59 3.25 14.07 7.76
CA LYS A 59 4.04 13.96 6.52
C LYS A 59 3.21 13.97 5.25
N MET A 60 1.88 14.04 5.36
CA MET A 60 0.96 13.86 4.24
C MET A 60 1.34 12.64 3.38
N SER A 61 1.59 11.49 4.03
CA SER A 61 2.05 10.27 3.36
C SER A 61 1.20 9.07 3.74
N LEU A 62 0.77 8.30 2.74
CA LEU A 62 0.04 7.06 2.90
C LEU A 62 0.99 5.89 2.80
N LYS A 63 1.12 5.10 3.85
CA LYS A 63 1.74 3.79 3.81
C LYS A 63 0.69 2.74 3.50
N VAL A 64 1.02 1.85 2.58
CA VAL A 64 0.16 0.75 2.14
C VAL A 64 0.93 -0.54 2.39
N TYR A 65 0.31 -1.46 3.09
CA TYR A 65 0.85 -2.78 3.38
C TYR A 65 0.06 -3.79 2.55
N ASN A 66 0.78 -4.57 1.74
CA ASN A 66 0.24 -5.66 0.96
C ASN A 66 0.60 -7.00 1.62
N PRO A 67 -0.31 -7.62 2.40
CA PRO A 67 -0.04 -8.91 3.02
C PRO A 67 0.02 -10.07 2.02
N LEU A 68 -0.37 -9.85 0.75
CA LEU A 68 -0.30 -10.86 -0.31
C LEU A 68 1.06 -10.88 -1.03
N ASP A 69 1.82 -9.78 -1.00
CA ASP A 69 3.17 -9.70 -1.63
C ASP A 69 4.21 -10.54 -0.89
N ASP A 70 4.01 -10.74 0.42
CA ASP A 70 4.84 -11.60 1.27
C ASP A 70 4.85 -13.07 0.78
N MET A 71 3.89 -13.47 -0.07
CA MET A 71 3.85 -14.82 -0.67
C MET A 71 4.56 -14.97 -2.02
N GLU A 72 4.83 -13.90 -2.77
CA GLU A 72 5.52 -14.03 -4.07
C GLU A 72 7.05 -13.94 -3.93
N GLY A 73 7.58 -13.20 -2.96
CA GLY A 73 9.01 -13.16 -2.65
C GLY A 73 9.58 -14.39 -1.94
N PHE A 74 8.73 -15.20 -1.27
CA PHE A 74 9.20 -16.36 -0.50
C PHE A 74 9.35 -17.65 -1.33
N LYS A 75 8.84 -17.70 -2.57
CA LYS A 75 8.98 -18.90 -3.43
C LYS A 75 10.28 -18.98 -4.24
N GLU A 76 11.07 -17.91 -4.34
CA GLU A 76 12.35 -17.95 -5.08
C GLU A 76 13.61 -18.05 -4.20
N ARG A 77 13.49 -17.99 -2.86
CA ARG A 77 14.62 -18.17 -1.94
C ARG A 77 14.88 -19.63 -1.49
N HIS A 78 14.28 -20.61 -2.15
CA HIS A 78 14.59 -22.04 -1.94
C HIS A 78 15.25 -22.69 -3.17
N THR A 79 16.40 -22.17 -3.58
CA THR A 79 17.41 -22.98 -4.28
C THR A 79 18.79 -22.79 -3.64
N SER A 80 18.91 -23.12 -2.35
CA SER A 80 20.19 -23.65 -1.88
C SER A 80 20.19 -25.15 -2.18
N PRO A 81 20.95 -25.64 -3.18
CA PRO A 81 21.28 -27.05 -3.23
C PRO A 81 22.14 -27.35 -2.01
N GLN A 82 21.52 -27.85 -0.95
CA GLN A 82 22.22 -28.51 0.14
C GLN A 82 22.86 -29.77 -0.44
N LYS A 83 24.06 -29.62 -1.03
CA LYS A 83 25.02 -30.73 -1.13
C LYS A 83 25.51 -30.98 0.30
N CYS A 84 24.80 -31.83 1.02
CA CYS A 84 25.40 -32.51 2.16
C CYS A 84 26.64 -33.26 1.64
N LYS A 85 27.76 -33.07 2.35
CA LYS A 85 29.06 -33.66 2.06
C LYS A 85 29.14 -35.07 2.63
#